data_AF-A0A956D0B1-F1
#
_entry.id   AF-A0A956D0B1-F1
#
_cell.length_a   1.000
_cell.length_b   1.000
_cell.length_c   1.000
_cell.angle_alpha   90.00
_cell.angle_beta   90.00
_cell.angle_gamma   90.00
#
_symmetry.space_group_name_H-M   'P 1'
#
loop_
_entity.id
_entity.type
_entity.pdbx_description
1 polymer ?
#
loop_
_entity_poly.entity_id
_entity_poly.type
_entity_poly.pdbx_seq_one_letter_code
_entity_poly.pdbx_strand_id
1 'polypeptide(L)' 'FFGHDIWLRIRGVGRRQVKRQQAKIEAGKATHTCAVCGLTDLEDPKMQFRYCSKCSGKRGYCMDHLKDHEHVRE' A
#
# COMPACT_ATOMS: atom_id res chain seq x y z
N PHE A 1 18.42 21.40 38.69
CA PHE A 1 19.11 21.56 37.38
C PHE A 1 18.99 20.35 36.45
N PHE A 2 18.63 19.14 36.92
CA PHE A 2 18.58 17.92 36.08
C PHE A 2 17.18 17.47 35.61
N GLY A 3 16.11 18.25 35.82
CA GLY A 3 14.73 17.80 35.54
C GLY A 3 14.24 18.02 34.11
N HIS A 4 14.61 19.14 33.48
CA HIS A 4 14.14 19.52 32.15
C HIS A 4 14.66 18.57 31.07
N ASP A 5 15.92 18.12 31.19
CA ASP A 5 16.56 17.22 30.25
C ASP A 5 15.96 15.79 30.29
N ILE A 6 15.62 15.32 31.49
CA ILE A 6 14.94 14.04 31.72
C ILE A 6 13.55 14.05 31.08
N TRP A 7 12.78 15.13 31.26
CA TRP A 7 11.44 15.27 30.70
C TRP A 7 11.45 15.33 29.16
N LEU A 8 12.41 16.05 28.57
CA LEU A 8 12.60 16.11 27.11
C LEU A 8 12.91 14.71 26.53
N ARG A 9 13.68 13.89 27.25
CA ARG A 9 14.04 12.53 26.83
C ARG A 9 12.85 11.57 26.91
N ILE A 10 12.08 11.58 28.00
CA ILE A 10 10.86 10.77 28.18
C ILE A 10 9.82 11.09 27.08
N ARG A 11 9.66 12.38 26.73
CA ARG A 11 8.74 12.81 25.66
C ARG A 11 9.20 12.40 24.26
N GLY A 12 10.50 12.23 24.04
CA GLY A 12 11.09 11.77 22.78
C GLY A 12 10.92 10.27 22.53
N VAL A 13 10.89 9.44 23.58
CA VAL A 13 10.73 7.98 23.47
C VAL A 13 9.34 7.63 22.91
N GLY A 14 8.29 8.25 23.44
CA GLY A 14 6.91 8.03 22.96
C GLY A 14 6.75 8.33 21.47
N ARG A 15 7.30 9.46 20.98
CA ARG A 15 7.24 9.85 19.56
C ARG A 15 7.99 8.88 18.63
N ARG A 16 9.14 8.34 19.05
CA ARG A 16 9.90 7.35 18.25
C ARG A 16 9.12 6.04 18.10
N GLN A 17 8.37 5.65 19.13
CA GLN A 17 7.59 4.41 19.11
C GLN A 17 6.38 4.51 18.17
N VAL A 18 5.71 5.67 18.06
CA VAL A 18 4.60 5.87 17.11
C VAL A 18 5.07 5.89 15.65
N LYS A 19 6.21 6.55 15.35
CA LYS A 19 6.79 6.55 13.99
C LYS A 19 7.17 5.14 13.51
N ARG A 20 7.70 4.29 14.40
CA ARG A 20 8.03 2.89 14.06
C ARG A 20 6.80 2.03 13.79
N GLN A 21 5.66 2.34 14.42
CA GLN A 21 4.40 1.62 14.17
C GLN A 21 3.77 2.02 12.83
N GLN A 22 3.79 3.32 12.48
CA GLN A 22 3.26 3.79 11.19
C GLN A 22 4.04 3.22 9.99
N ALA A 23 5.37 3.17 10.06
CA ALA A 23 6.20 2.62 8.98
C ALA A 23 5.92 1.13 8.68
N LYS A 24 5.50 0.34 9.68
CA LYS A 24 5.13 -1.08 9.49
C LYS A 24 3.79 -1.25 8.77
N ILE A 25 2.86 -0.31 8.94
CA ILE A 25 1.53 -0.36 8.31
C ILE A 25 1.64 -0.04 6.82
N GLU A 26 2.59 0.80 6.43
CA GLU A 26 2.80 1.17 5.01
C GLU A 26 3.55 0.10 4.22
N ALA A 27 4.40 -0.71 4.87
CA ALA A 27 5.16 -1.77 4.22
C ALA A 27 4.32 -2.99 3.80
N GLY A 28 3.08 -3.12 4.29
CA GLY A 28 2.16 -4.23 3.99
C GLY A 28 1.00 -3.87 3.06
N LYS A 29 0.99 -2.68 2.45
CA LYS A 29 -0.06 -2.32 1.49
C LYS A 29 0.14 -3.13 0.22
N ALA A 30 -0.87 -3.92 -0.16
CA ALA A 30 -0.93 -4.58 -1.46
C ALA A 30 -0.68 -3.53 -2.54
N THR A 31 0.44 -3.66 -3.25
CA THR A 31 0.87 -2.72 -4.31
C THR A 31 -0.03 -2.83 -5.54
N HIS A 32 -0.67 -3.99 -5.71
CA HIS A 32 -1.53 -4.30 -6.83
C HIS A 32 -2.84 -4.93 -6.35
N THR A 33 -3.95 -4.42 -6.89
CA THR A 33 -5.29 -4.91 -6.63
C THR A 33 -6.05 -4.91 -7.94
N CYS A 34 -6.72 -6.01 -8.26
CA CYS A 34 -7.52 -6.11 -9.48
C CYS A 34 -8.85 -5.38 -9.31
N ALA A 35 -9.18 -4.47 -10.23
CA ALA A 35 -10.42 -3.70 -10.18
C ALA A 35 -11.69 -4.53 -10.50
N VAL A 36 -11.55 -5.74 -11.07
CA VAL A 36 -12.68 -6.59 -11.47
C VAL A 36 -13.03 -7.59 -10.36
N CYS A 37 -12.04 -8.36 -9.90
CA CYS A 37 -12.26 -9.41 -8.89
C CYS A 37 -11.79 -9.04 -7.48
N GLY A 38 -11.08 -7.93 -7.29
CA GLY A 38 -10.54 -7.53 -5.98
C GLY A 38 -9.33 -8.34 -5.52
N LEU A 39 -8.83 -9.31 -6.29
CA LEU A 39 -7.63 -10.07 -5.91
C LEU A 39 -6.44 -9.12 -5.69
N THR A 40 -5.70 -9.41 -4.63
CA THR A 40 -4.51 -8.67 -4.24
C THR A 40 -3.26 -9.54 -4.37
N ASP A 41 -2.10 -8.90 -4.53
CA ASP A 41 -0.79 -9.57 -4.55
C ASP A 41 -0.50 -10.44 -3.32
N LEU A 42 -1.23 -10.22 -2.21
CA LEU A 42 -1.11 -10.97 -0.97
C LEU A 42 -1.67 -12.40 -1.07
N GLU A 43 -2.69 -12.62 -1.92
CA GLU A 43 -3.34 -13.93 -2.02
C GLU A 43 -2.62 -14.87 -2.98
N ASP A 44 -2.05 -14.32 -4.06
CA ASP A 44 -1.35 -15.10 -5.08
C ASP A 44 -0.11 -14.35 -5.60
N PRO A 45 1.06 -14.48 -4.93
CA PRO A 45 2.28 -13.75 -5.28
C PRO A 45 2.90 -14.21 -6.61
N LYS A 46 2.35 -15.27 -7.23
CA LYS A 46 2.73 -15.72 -8.57
C LYS A 46 1.90 -15.09 -9.68
N MET A 47 0.82 -14.37 -9.34
CA MET A 47 -0.08 -13.79 -10.31
C MET A 47 0.46 -12.44 -10.80
N GLN A 48 0.57 -12.29 -12.12
CA GLN A 48 1.09 -11.06 -12.69
C GLN A 48 -0.03 -10.02 -12.79
N PHE A 49 0.15 -8.88 -12.11
CA PHE A 49 -0.71 -7.71 -12.28
C PHE A 49 -0.14 -6.82 -13.38
N ARG A 50 -0.99 -6.44 -14.34
CA ARG A 50 -0.63 -5.50 -15.41
C ARG A 50 -1.59 -4.32 -15.45
N TYR A 51 -1.08 -3.18 -15.88
CA TYR A 51 -1.86 -1.98 -16.11
C TYR A 51 -2.27 -1.91 -17.56
N CYS A 52 -3.53 -1.56 -17.82
CA CYS A 52 -3.98 -1.30 -19.18
C CYS A 52 -3.66 0.15 -19.57
N SER A 53 -2.76 0.35 -20.53
CA SER A 53 -2.40 1.69 -21.04
C SER A 53 -3.55 2.40 -21.76
N LYS A 54 -4.63 1.69 -22.09
CA LYS A 54 -5.80 2.22 -22.81
C LYS A 54 -6.96 2.60 -21.89
N CYS A 55 -6.88 2.29 -20.59
CA CYS A 55 -7.88 2.69 -19.60
C CYS A 55 -7.48 4.04 -18.99
N SER A 56 -8.47 4.87 -18.69
CA SER A 56 -8.27 6.05 -17.84
C SER A 56 -8.06 5.62 -16.39
N GLY A 57 -6.97 6.12 -15.81
CA GLY A 57 -6.53 5.77 -14.46
C GLY A 57 -5.63 4.53 -14.41
N LYS A 58 -4.72 4.50 -13.43
CA LYS A 58 -3.80 3.37 -13.18
C LYS A 58 -4.54 2.20 -12.53
N ARG A 59 -5.54 1.64 -13.22
CA ARG A 59 -6.29 0.46 -12.78
C ARG A 59 -5.46 -0.78 -13.08
N GLY A 60 -5.13 -1.53 -12.03
CA GLY A 60 -4.44 -2.82 -12.14
C GLY A 60 -5.44 -3.93 -12.44
N TYR A 61 -5.05 -4.87 -13.30
CA TYR A 61 -5.81 -6.08 -13.60
C TYR A 61 -4.91 -7.30 -13.50
N CYS A 62 -5.48 -8.44 -13.10
CA CYS A 62 -4.77 -9.73 -13.16
C CYS A 62 -4.73 -10.25 -14.62
N MET A 63 -3.87 -11.23 -14.92
CA MET A 63 -3.66 -11.73 -16.30
C MET A 63 -4.92 -12.19 -17.03
N ASP A 64 -5.91 -12.71 -16.29
CA ASP A 64 -7.18 -13.17 -16.84
C ASP A 64 -8.08 -11.98 -17.19
N HIS A 65 -8.33 -11.10 -16.21
CA HIS A 65 -9.13 -9.90 -16.42
C HIS A 65 -8.47 -8.84 -17.31
N LEU A 66 -7.14 -8.84 -17.50
CA LEU A 66 -6.48 -7.90 -18.42
C LEU A 66 -6.92 -8.11 -19.88
N LYS A 67 -7.30 -9.33 -20.26
CA LYS A 67 -7.69 -9.63 -21.64
C LYS A 67 -9.15 -9.29 -21.93
N ASP A 68 -10.02 -9.47 -20.94
CA ASP A 68 -11.48 -9.37 -21.10
C ASP A 68 -12.10 -8.17 -20.36
N HIS A 69 -11.30 -7.29 -19.76
CA HIS A 69 -11.85 -6.11 -19.09
C HIS A 69 -12.46 -5.10 -20.07
N GLU A 70 -13.54 -4.48 -19.61
CA GLU A 70 -14.10 -3.30 -20.25
C GLU A 70 -13.17 -2.11 -20.05
N HIS A 71 -12.79 -1.47 -21.16
CA HIS A 71 -11.92 -0.31 -21.12
C HIS A 71 -12.74 0.91 -20.70
N VAL A 72 -12.53 1.38 -19.47
CA VAL A 72 -13.13 2.63 -19.03
C VAL A 72 -12.30 3.79 -19.60
N ARG A 73 -12.82 4.38 -20.68
CA ARG A 73 -12.37 5.66 -21.24
C ARG A 73 -13.49 6.64 -20.96
N GLU A 74 -13.24 7.55 -20.03
CA GLU A 74 -14.06 8.75 -19.85
C GLU A 74 -13.83 9.74 -21.00
#